data_AF-A0A453S4S9-F1
#
_entry.id   AF-A0A453S4S9-F1
#
_cell.length_a   1.000
_cell.length_b   1.000
_cell.length_c   1.000
_cell.angle_alpha   90.00
_cell.angle_beta   90.00
_cell.angle_gamma   90.00
#
_symmetry.space_group_name_H-M   'P 1'
#
loop_
_entity.id
_entity.type
_entity.pdbx_description
1 polymer ?
#
loop_
_entity_poly.entity_id
_entity_poly.type
_entity_poly.pdbx_seq_one_letter_code
_entity_poly.pdbx_strand_id
1 'polypeptide(L)'
;EPWQGQWLSKAARAVLINSSLSSLLLFIMSFYSLPETLHHKIATVQGRFFWAGEGDKQKYHMVRWSEICKPRDQGGLGIMSSKRMNIALLTRWLWRIANGEGGPWLRLIQQKYLRG
;
A
#
# COMPACT_ATOMS: atom_id res chain seq x y z
N GLU A 1 16.94 2.84 -17.12
CA GLU A 1 16.28 4.17 -17.10
C GLU A 1 16.53 4.85 -15.75
N PRO A 2 17.07 6.08 -15.65
CA PRO A 2 17.52 6.67 -14.38
C PRO A 2 16.46 6.72 -13.25
N TRP A 3 15.17 6.78 -13.61
CA TRP A 3 14.05 6.74 -12.67
C TRP A 3 13.79 5.34 -12.06
N GLN A 4 14.33 4.27 -12.64
CA GLN A 4 14.14 2.88 -12.17
C GLN A 4 15.08 2.48 -11.01
N GLY A 5 15.79 3.45 -10.42
CA GLY A 5 16.49 3.23 -9.15
C GLY A 5 17.99 2.97 -9.28
N GLN A 6 18.56 2.90 -10.49
CA GLN A 6 19.96 2.57 -10.70
C GLN A 6 20.92 3.51 -9.96
N TRP A 7 20.61 4.81 -9.95
CA TRP A 7 21.39 5.87 -9.29
C TRP A 7 20.75 6.39 -7.99
N LEU A 8 19.65 5.79 -7.54
CA LEU A 8 18.92 6.24 -6.36
C LEU A 8 19.44 5.58 -5.09
N SER A 9 19.66 6.39 -4.05
CA SER A 9 19.95 5.90 -2.69
C SER A 9 18.78 5.09 -2.14
N LYS A 10 19.03 4.21 -1.14
CA LYS A 10 17.97 3.44 -0.49
C LYS A 10 16.87 4.33 0.11
N ALA A 11 17.25 5.48 0.66
CA ALA A 11 16.31 6.46 1.18
C ALA A 11 15.43 7.05 0.06
N ALA A 12 16.03 7.45 -1.07
CA ALA A 12 15.29 7.99 -2.20
C ALA A 12 14.35 6.93 -2.83
N ARG A 13 14.77 5.67 -2.86
CA ARG A 13 13.90 4.55 -3.29
C ARG A 13 12.69 4.36 -2.38
N ALA A 14 12.87 4.45 -1.06
CA ALA A 14 11.75 4.39 -0.11
C ALA A 14 10.75 5.54 -0.32
N VAL A 15 11.25 6.75 -0.55
CA VAL A 15 10.41 7.91 -0.88
C VAL A 15 9.63 7.66 -2.17
N LEU A 16 10.26 7.14 -3.22
CA LEU A 16 9.60 6.86 -4.50
C LEU A 16 8.52 5.78 -4.39
N ILE A 17 8.76 4.74 -3.59
CA ILE A 17 7.74 3.72 -3.27
C ILE A 17 6.52 4.39 -2.62
N ASN A 18 6.75 5.30 -1.67
CA ASN A 18 5.68 5.97 -0.94
C ASN A 18 4.96 7.04 -1.79
N SER A 19 5.64 7.76 -2.68
CA SER A 19 5.00 8.78 -3.53
C SER A 19 4.19 8.19 -4.67
N SER A 20 4.76 7.21 -5.39
CA SER A 20 4.27 6.80 -6.70
C SER A 20 3.51 5.49 -6.63
N LEU A 21 4.14 4.46 -6.06
CA LEU A 21 3.54 3.13 -6.01
C LEU A 21 2.40 3.08 -4.98
N SER A 22 2.58 3.75 -3.84
CA SER A 22 1.54 3.76 -2.81
C SER A 22 0.31 4.55 -3.25
N SER A 23 0.44 5.68 -3.96
CA SER A 23 -0.72 6.46 -4.42
C SER A 23 -1.62 5.68 -5.38
N LEU A 24 -1.05 4.97 -6.36
CA LEU A 24 -1.81 4.11 -7.27
C LEU A 24 -2.50 2.96 -6.52
N LEU A 25 -1.77 2.31 -5.62
CA LEU A 25 -2.27 1.20 -4.82
C LEU A 25 -3.37 1.61 -3.85
N LEU A 26 -3.25 2.80 -3.24
CA LEU A 26 -4.24 3.40 -2.34
C LEU A 26 -5.59 3.53 -3.02
N PHE A 27 -5.63 3.98 -4.28
CA PHE A 27 -6.88 4.13 -5.02
C PHE A 27 -7.61 2.79 -5.16
N ILE A 28 -6.93 1.75 -5.68
CA ILE A 28 -7.53 0.43 -5.88
C ILE A 28 -7.94 -0.20 -4.54
N MET A 29 -7.08 -0.11 -3.54
CA MET A 29 -7.32 -0.64 -2.19
C MET A 29 -8.47 0.04 -1.46
N SER A 30 -8.82 1.28 -1.85
CA SER A 30 -9.92 1.98 -1.20
C SER A 30 -11.29 1.41 -1.60
N PHE A 31 -11.39 0.78 -2.77
CA PHE A 31 -12.67 0.25 -3.28
C PHE A 31 -12.78 -1.27 -3.15
N TYR A 32 -11.65 -2.00 -3.20
CA TYR A 32 -11.67 -3.45 -3.27
C TYR A 32 -10.89 -4.10 -2.13
N SER A 33 -11.47 -5.15 -1.54
CA SER A 33 -10.70 -6.07 -0.69
C SER A 33 -9.80 -6.92 -1.58
N LEU A 34 -8.49 -6.76 -1.41
CA LEU A 34 -7.52 -7.47 -2.24
C LEU A 34 -7.24 -8.86 -1.66
N PRO A 35 -6.99 -9.89 -2.49
CA PRO A 35 -6.61 -11.21 -2.02
C PRO A 35 -5.17 -11.18 -1.47
N GLU A 36 -4.88 -12.05 -0.50
CA GLU A 36 -3.56 -12.14 0.16
C GLU A 36 -2.42 -12.36 -0.85
N THR A 37 -2.67 -13.13 -1.91
CA THR A 37 -1.70 -13.38 -2.99
C THR A 37 -1.25 -12.10 -3.69
N LEU A 38 -2.15 -11.13 -3.86
CA LEU A 38 -1.82 -9.84 -4.47
C LEU A 38 -0.99 -8.98 -3.52
N HIS A 39 -1.30 -9.00 -2.22
CA HIS A 39 -0.48 -8.33 -1.21
C HIS A 39 0.96 -8.86 -1.22
N HIS A 40 1.14 -10.18 -1.34
CA HIS A 40 2.47 -10.79 -1.48
C HIS A 40 3.19 -10.37 -2.77
N LYS A 41 2.49 -10.31 -3.90
CA LYS A 41 3.06 -9.84 -5.18
C LYS A 41 3.52 -8.37 -5.07
N ILE A 42 2.69 -7.51 -4.49
CA ILE A 42 3.03 -6.09 -4.27
C ILE A 42 4.26 -5.97 -3.35
N ALA A 43 4.28 -6.68 -2.23
CA ALA A 43 5.41 -6.69 -1.31
C ALA A 43 6.70 -7.18 -1.99
N THR A 44 6.59 -8.16 -2.89
CA THR A 44 7.73 -8.66 -3.68
C THR A 44 8.26 -7.60 -4.63
N VAL A 45 7.39 -6.89 -5.35
CA VAL A 45 7.79 -5.82 -6.26
C VAL A 45 8.45 -4.67 -5.50
N GLN A 46 7.84 -4.22 -4.40
CA GLN A 46 8.39 -3.18 -3.53
C GLN A 46 9.75 -3.59 -2.95
N GLY A 47 9.85 -4.83 -2.47
CA GLY A 47 11.08 -5.40 -1.93
C GLY A 47 12.20 -5.46 -2.97
N ARG A 48 11.90 -5.96 -4.17
CA ARG A 48 12.87 -6.00 -5.28
C ARG A 48 13.35 -4.61 -5.64
N PHE A 49 12.43 -3.64 -5.78
CA PHE A 49 12.79 -2.26 -6.09
C PHE A 49 13.68 -1.64 -5.01
N PHE A 50 13.35 -1.83 -3.74
CA PHE A 50 14.11 -1.29 -2.62
C PHE A 50 15.53 -1.88 -2.55
N TRP A 51 15.63 -3.23 -2.55
CA TRP A 51 16.89 -3.93 -2.30
C TRP A 51 17.80 -4.02 -3.54
N ALA A 52 17.26 -4.40 -4.69
CA ALA A 52 18.04 -4.59 -5.92
C ALA A 52 18.16 -3.27 -6.71
N GLY A 53 17.05 -2.56 -6.95
CA GLY A 53 16.98 -1.47 -7.93
C GLY A 53 17.07 -1.99 -9.36
N GLU A 54 17.51 -1.17 -10.31
CA GLU A 54 17.71 -1.59 -11.72
C GLU A 54 19.08 -2.26 -11.89
N GLY A 55 19.09 -3.59 -11.88
CA GLY A 55 20.27 -4.40 -12.13
C GLY A 55 20.04 -5.84 -11.70
N ASP A 56 20.41 -6.78 -12.57
CA ASP A 56 20.18 -8.23 -12.42
C ASP A 56 21.02 -8.89 -11.29
N LYS A 57 21.66 -8.06 -10.44
CA LYS A 57 22.41 -8.54 -9.28
C LYS A 57 21.44 -8.75 -8.14
N GLN A 58 21.09 -10.01 -7.89
CA GLN A 58 20.45 -10.48 -6.66
C GLN A 58 21.18 -9.88 -5.44
N LYS A 59 20.53 -8.93 -4.77
CA LYS A 59 21.00 -8.37 -3.49
C LYS A 59 20.21 -9.03 -2.37
N TYR A 60 20.92 -9.57 -1.39
CA TYR A 60 20.32 -10.21 -0.23
C TYR A 60 19.38 -9.27 0.53
N HIS A 61 18.20 -9.76 0.88
CA HIS A 61 17.28 -9.10 1.80
C HIS A 61 17.85 -9.19 3.21
N MET A 62 18.51 -8.13 3.69
CA MET A 62 19.11 -8.13 5.04
C MET A 62 18.05 -8.16 6.16
N VAL A 63 16.85 -7.68 5.86
CA VAL A 63 15.75 -7.57 6.83
C VAL A 63 14.46 -8.02 6.16
N ARG A 64 13.60 -8.71 6.90
CA ARG A 64 12.28 -9.13 6.42
C ARG A 64 11.45 -7.91 6.02
N TRP A 65 10.77 -7.98 4.88
CA TRP A 65 9.97 -6.85 4.37
C TRP A 65 8.92 -6.34 5.36
N SER A 66 8.33 -7.23 6.17
CA SER A 66 7.37 -6.86 7.21
C SER A 66 7.95 -5.94 8.29
N GLU A 67 9.24 -6.08 8.61
CA GLU A 67 9.92 -5.24 9.59
C GLU A 67 10.22 -3.86 9.01
N ILE A 68 10.60 -3.80 7.73
CA ILE A 68 10.81 -2.55 6.98
C ILE A 68 9.53 -1.74 6.89
N CYS A 69 8.38 -2.41 6.71
CA CYS A 69 7.08 -1.75 6.60
C CYS A 69 6.53 -1.20 7.93
N LYS A 70 7.22 -1.38 9.05
CA LYS A 70 6.79 -0.79 10.32
C LYS A 70 6.93 0.74 10.30
N PRO A 71 6.14 1.46 11.10
CA PRO A 71 6.36 2.89 11.36
C PRO A 71 7.79 3.15 11.84
N ARG A 72 8.30 4.37 11.62
CA ARG A 72 9.65 4.77 12.05
C ARG A 72 9.80 4.69 13.57
N ASP A 73 8.74 5.00 14.29
CA ASP A 73 8.67 4.90 15.76
C ASP A 73 8.76 3.46 16.27
N GLN A 74 8.52 2.48 15.40
CA GLN A 74 8.63 1.05 15.70
C GLN A 74 9.89 0.41 15.06
N GLY A 75 10.87 1.22 14.67
CA GLY A 75 12.14 0.76 14.08
C GLY A 75 12.06 0.37 12.60
N GLY A 76 10.95 0.67 11.91
CA GLY A 76 10.81 0.45 10.46
C GLY A 76 11.18 1.68 9.63
N LEU A 77 11.01 1.56 8.31
CA LEU A 77 11.28 2.64 7.35
C LEU A 77 10.03 3.46 7.00
N GLY A 78 8.86 3.14 7.57
CA GLY A 78 7.61 3.84 7.26
C GLY A 78 7.07 3.55 5.86
N ILE A 79 7.46 2.43 5.24
CA ILE A 79 6.88 1.97 3.98
C ILE A 79 5.53 1.31 4.28
N MET A 80 4.46 1.77 3.65
CA MET A 80 3.12 1.28 4.02
C MET A 80 2.89 -0.15 3.53
N SER A 81 2.52 -1.04 4.46
CA SER A 81 2.13 -2.41 4.12
C SER A 81 0.79 -2.40 3.39
N SER A 82 0.76 -2.96 2.18
CA SER A 82 -0.43 -3.07 1.34
C SER A 82 -1.63 -3.69 2.06
N LYS A 83 -1.41 -4.76 2.85
CA LYS A 83 -2.46 -5.44 3.61
C LYS A 83 -3.07 -4.55 4.69
N ARG A 84 -2.22 -3.93 5.51
CA ARG A 84 -2.67 -3.03 6.59
C ARG A 84 -3.41 -1.83 6.02
N MET A 85 -2.92 -1.29 4.90
CA MET A 85 -3.53 -0.16 4.23
C MET A 85 -4.91 -0.50 3.66
N ASN A 86 -5.05 -1.66 3.01
CA ASN A 86 -6.33 -2.08 2.46
C ASN A 86 -7.40 -2.22 3.55
N ILE A 87 -7.06 -2.88 4.67
CA ILE A 87 -7.96 -2.99 5.82
C ILE A 87 -8.32 -1.60 6.35
N ALA A 88 -7.33 -0.75 6.63
CA ALA A 88 -7.58 0.58 7.19
C ALA A 88 -8.47 1.45 6.27
N LEU A 89 -8.26 1.41 4.96
CA LEU A 89 -9.07 2.15 3.99
C LEU A 89 -10.51 1.64 3.92
N LEU A 90 -10.70 0.32 3.88
CA LEU A 90 -12.02 -0.29 3.87
C LEU A 90 -12.77 0.00 5.17
N THR A 91 -12.10 -0.09 6.32
CA THR A 91 -12.68 0.29 7.62
C THR A 91 -13.06 1.76 7.65
N ARG A 92 -12.25 2.66 7.08
CA ARG A 92 -12.60 4.09 6.97
C ARG A 92 -13.87 4.30 6.14
N TRP A 93 -14.03 3.57 5.04
CA TRP A 93 -15.26 3.63 4.23
C TRP A 93 -16.47 3.09 4.97
N LEU A 94 -16.32 1.94 5.64
CA LEU A 94 -17.38 1.35 6.45
C LEU A 94 -17.83 2.30 7.57
N TRP A 95 -16.88 2.95 8.24
CA TRP A 95 -17.14 3.96 9.26
C TRP A 95 -17.93 5.16 8.71
N ARG A 96 -17.55 5.68 7.53
CA ARG A 96 -18.29 6.76 6.86
C ARG A 96 -19.73 6.37 6.53
N ILE A 97 -19.94 5.13 6.08
CA ILE A 97 -21.27 4.60 5.79
C ILE A 97 -22.10 4.50 7.08
N ALA A 98 -21.50 4.00 8.17
CA ALA A 98 -22.15 3.83 9.47
C ALA A 98 -22.55 5.17 10.10
N ASN A 99 -21.69 6.19 10.00
CA ASN A 99 -21.96 7.52 10.56
C ASN A 99 -22.88 8.40 9.69
N GLY A 100 -23.28 7.94 8.51
CA GLY A 100 -24.07 8.78 7.60
C GLY A 100 -23.25 9.90 6.94
N GLU A 101 -21.92 9.86 7.02
CA GLU A 101 -21.00 10.88 6.47
C GLU A 101 -20.80 10.68 4.96
N GLY A 102 -21.88 10.82 4.19
CA GLY A 102 -21.85 10.64 2.74
C GLY A 102 -22.83 11.52 1.98
N GLY A 103 -22.49 11.79 0.72
CA GLY A 103 -23.36 12.53 -0.21
C GLY A 103 -24.50 11.65 -0.76
N PRO A 104 -25.11 12.05 -1.89
CA PRO A 104 -26.21 11.30 -2.51
C PRO A 104 -25.91 9.82 -2.79
N TRP A 105 -24.64 9.49 -3.05
CA TRP A 105 -24.18 8.11 -3.26
C TRP A 105 -24.45 7.20 -2.06
N LEU A 106 -24.37 7.73 -0.83
CA LEU A 106 -24.61 6.94 0.37
C LEU A 106 -26.07 6.52 0.47
N ARG A 107 -27.00 7.41 0.10
CA ARG A 107 -28.44 7.11 0.07
C ARG A 107 -28.73 5.98 -0.92
N LEU A 108 -28.10 5.99 -2.09
CA LEU A 108 -28.23 4.92 -3.09
C LEU A 108 -27.73 3.58 -2.55
N ILE A 109 -26.57 3.56 -1.89
CA ILE A 109 -26.02 2.33 -1.29
C ILE A 109 -26.90 1.83 -0.15
N GLN A 110 -27.37 2.73 0.73
CA GLN A 110 -28.26 2.38 1.84
C GLN A 110 -29.56 1.77 1.33
N GLN A 111 -30.19 2.36 0.32
CA GLN A 111 -31.43 1.86 -0.25
C GLN A 111 -31.26 0.52 -1.00
N LYS A 112 -30.13 0.33 -1.68
CA LYS A 112 -29.90 -0.88 -2.49
C LYS A 112 -29.41 -2.08 -1.67
N TYR A 113 -28.56 -1.85 -0.66
CA TYR A 113 -27.84 -2.92 0.03
C TYR A 113 -28.08 -3.00 1.54
N LEU A 114 -28.54 -1.92 2.19
CA LEU A 114 -28.73 -1.88 3.65
C LEU A 114 -30.20 -1.88 4.09
N ARG A 115 -31.14 -1.70 3.15
CA ARG A 115 -32.55 -2.02 3.36
C ARG A 115 -32.76 -3.50 3.10
N GLY A 116 -32.72 -4.28 4.18
CA GLY A 116 -33.45 -5.55 4.30
C GLY A 116 -34.87 -5.25 4.78
#